data_AF-A0A371B136-F1
#
_entry.id   AF-A0A371B136-F1
#
_cell.length_a   1.000
_cell.length_b   1.000
_cell.length_c   1.000
_cell.angle_alpha   90.00
_cell.angle_beta   90.00
_cell.angle_gamma   90.00
#
_symmetry.space_group_name_H-M   'P 1'
#
loop_
_entity.id
_entity.type
_entity.pdbx_description
1 polymer ?
#
loop_
_entity_poly.entity_id
_entity_poly.type
_entity_poly.pdbx_seq_one_letter_code
_entity_poly.pdbx_strand_id
1 'polypeptide(L)'
;MRRVFTKHQGLLIAGALALAPISALAHGHLDHAKPAVGATVAAPKEVSLWFTEAVEPKFSSIVVQDAKGTAMQIGKAEVAADNAANLKIKVKPLTPGVYSVTWKILSVDTHRTQGTFSFTVSP
;
A
#
# COMPACT_ATOMS: atom_id res chain seq x y z
N MET A 1 -55.27 41.60 38.31
CA MET A 1 -55.27 40.12 38.21
C MET A 1 -54.24 39.71 37.17
N ARG A 2 -53.26 38.90 37.58
CA ARG A 2 -52.14 38.43 36.74
C ARG A 2 -52.62 37.38 35.75
N ARG A 3 -52.21 37.49 34.47
CA ARG A 3 -52.03 36.33 33.59
C ARG A 3 -50.75 36.52 32.80
N VAL A 4 -49.69 35.89 33.30
CA VAL A 4 -48.42 35.67 32.61
C VAL A 4 -48.71 34.61 31.54
N PHE A 5 -48.56 34.96 30.26
CA PHE A 5 -48.53 33.98 29.18
C PHE A 5 -47.10 33.90 28.66
N THR A 6 -46.35 32.94 29.19
CA THR A 6 -45.03 32.56 28.72
C THR A 6 -45.19 31.91 27.33
N LYS A 7 -44.79 32.60 26.27
CA LYS A 7 -44.66 32.00 24.94
C LYS A 7 -43.32 31.26 24.87
N HIS A 8 -43.35 29.95 25.10
CA HIS A 8 -42.27 29.06 24.68
C HIS A 8 -42.61 28.47 23.33
N GLN A 9 -42.03 28.97 22.24
CA GLN A 9 -42.01 28.25 20.96
C GLN A 9 -40.64 28.35 20.29
N GLY A 10 -39.82 27.32 20.58
CA GLY A 10 -39.01 26.57 19.63
C GLY A 10 -37.92 27.31 18.86
N LEU A 11 -36.71 27.38 19.44
CA LEU A 11 -35.50 27.49 18.62
C LEU A 11 -35.20 26.08 18.06
N LEU A 12 -35.60 25.82 16.82
CA LEU A 12 -35.09 24.69 16.06
C LEU A 12 -33.61 24.95 15.75
N ILE A 13 -32.72 24.49 16.63
CA ILE A 13 -31.31 24.32 16.27
C ILE A 13 -31.28 23.12 15.33
N ALA A 14 -31.35 23.39 14.03
CA ALA A 14 -30.97 22.42 13.01
C ALA A 14 -29.46 22.17 13.18
N GLY A 15 -29.12 21.14 13.96
CA GLY A 15 -27.76 20.65 14.07
C GLY A 15 -27.33 20.14 12.70
N ALA A 16 -26.55 20.95 11.97
CA ALA A 16 -25.84 20.49 10.80
C ALA A 16 -24.81 19.47 11.28
N LEU A 17 -25.17 18.18 11.21
CA LEU A 17 -24.24 17.09 11.42
C LEU A 17 -23.24 17.16 10.27
N ALA A 18 -22.12 17.83 10.48
CA ALA A 18 -21.01 17.83 9.54
C ALA A 18 -20.48 16.38 9.49
N LEU A 19 -20.93 15.61 8.50
CA LEU A 19 -20.25 14.39 8.11
C LEU A 19 -18.91 14.82 7.52
N ALA A 20 -17.89 14.93 8.37
CA ALA A 20 -16.53 14.92 7.89
C ALA A 20 -16.35 13.59 7.13
N PRO A 21 -15.87 13.59 5.88
CA PRO A 21 -15.52 12.35 5.22
C PRO A 21 -14.42 11.71 6.05
N ILE A 22 -14.76 10.66 6.79
CA ILE A 22 -13.78 9.75 7.34
C ILE A 22 -13.14 9.16 6.09
N SER A 23 -11.92 9.60 5.75
CA SER A 23 -11.14 8.95 4.72
C SER A 23 -11.06 7.48 5.11
N ALA A 24 -11.87 6.65 4.48
CA ALA A 24 -11.74 5.21 4.59
C ALA A 24 -10.38 4.91 3.98
N LEU A 25 -9.37 4.72 4.85
CA LEU A 25 -8.02 4.31 4.49
C LEU A 25 -8.07 2.83 4.13
N ALA A 26 -8.92 2.52 3.16
CA ALA A 26 -9.31 1.19 2.84
C ALA A 26 -8.64 0.80 1.53
N HIS A 27 -8.21 -0.46 1.52
CA HIS A 27 -7.88 -1.30 0.36
C HIS A 27 -6.40 -1.38 -0.03
N GLY A 28 -5.74 -2.45 0.43
CA GLY A 28 -4.54 -3.04 -0.18
C GLY A 28 -3.43 -2.09 -0.64
N HIS A 29 -3.07 -1.08 0.15
CA HIS A 29 -1.99 -0.15 -0.21
C HIS A 29 -0.63 -0.68 0.23
N LEU A 30 0.43 -0.26 -0.47
CA LEU A 30 1.79 -0.53 -0.01
C LEU A 30 2.03 0.24 1.30
N ASP A 31 2.28 -0.48 2.37
CA ASP A 31 2.64 0.07 3.67
C ASP A 31 4.14 0.39 3.71
N HIS A 32 4.98 -0.62 3.45
CA HIS A 32 6.42 -0.46 3.34
C HIS A 32 7.07 -1.52 2.45
N ALA A 33 8.35 -1.34 2.14
CA ALA A 33 9.12 -2.25 1.30
C ALA A 33 10.54 -2.48 1.85
N LYS A 34 11.13 -3.59 1.44
CA LYS A 34 12.54 -3.92 1.63
C LYS A 34 13.12 -4.41 0.30
N PRO A 35 14.09 -3.71 -0.31
CA PRO A 35 14.64 -2.41 0.08
C PRO A 35 13.57 -1.31 0.21
N ALA A 36 13.79 -0.35 1.10
CA ALA A 36 12.86 0.77 1.28
C ALA A 36 12.81 1.66 0.03
N VAL A 37 11.69 2.35 -0.14
CA VAL A 37 11.47 3.28 -1.26
C VAL A 37 12.58 4.33 -1.29
N GLY A 38 13.27 4.45 -2.42
CA GLY A 38 14.37 5.39 -2.63
C GLY A 38 15.66 5.05 -1.89
N ALA A 39 15.75 3.90 -1.21
CA ALA A 39 16.93 3.55 -0.43
C ALA A 39 18.13 3.22 -1.31
N THR A 40 19.33 3.55 -0.82
CA THR A 40 20.60 3.01 -1.31
C THR A 40 21.03 1.87 -0.39
N VAL A 41 21.24 0.69 -0.95
CA VAL A 41 21.54 -0.54 -0.20
C VAL A 41 22.62 -1.37 -0.88
N ALA A 42 23.27 -2.25 -0.12
CA ALA A 42 24.01 -3.37 -0.71
C ALA A 42 23.07 -4.29 -1.49
N ALA A 43 23.60 -5.05 -2.45
CA ALA A 43 22.82 -5.89 -3.35
C ALA A 43 21.91 -6.88 -2.57
N PRO A 44 20.56 -6.70 -2.60
CA PRO A 44 19.64 -7.61 -1.94
C PRO A 44 19.49 -8.92 -2.73
N LYS A 45 19.07 -9.98 -2.04
CA LYS A 45 18.71 -11.27 -2.67
C LYS A 45 17.21 -11.38 -2.98
N GLU A 46 16.40 -10.51 -2.38
CA GLU A 46 14.95 -10.47 -2.55
C GLU A 46 14.42 -9.04 -2.42
N VAL A 47 13.23 -8.82 -2.96
CA VAL A 47 12.40 -7.64 -2.68
C VAL A 47 11.15 -8.12 -1.95
N SER A 48 10.79 -7.46 -0.86
CA SER A 48 9.60 -7.72 -0.06
C SER A 48 8.74 -6.46 0.04
N LEU A 49 7.44 -6.62 -0.08
CA LEU A 49 6.45 -5.55 0.00
C LEU A 49 5.37 -5.96 1.01
N TRP A 50 5.14 -5.10 1.98
CA TRP A 50 4.08 -5.26 2.97
C TRP A 50 2.93 -4.35 2.61
N PHE A 51 1.72 -4.91 2.63
CA PHE A 51 0.50 -4.20 2.33
C PHE A 51 -0.32 -3.99 3.59
N THR A 52 -1.26 -3.05 3.53
CA THR A 52 -2.22 -2.82 4.62
C THR A 52 -3.20 -3.97 4.81
N GLU A 53 -3.35 -4.84 3.80
CA GLU A 53 -4.27 -5.98 3.78
C GLU A 53 -3.59 -7.24 3.23
N ALA A 54 -4.12 -8.42 3.57
CA ALA A 54 -3.68 -9.67 2.97
C ALA A 54 -3.91 -9.68 1.45
N VAL A 55 -3.00 -10.34 0.72
CA VAL A 55 -3.03 -10.37 -0.75
C VAL A 55 -3.29 -11.76 -1.30
N GLU A 56 -4.01 -11.83 -2.42
CA GLU A 56 -4.24 -13.05 -3.19
C GLU A 56 -3.04 -13.33 -4.10
N PRO A 57 -2.16 -14.32 -3.78
CA PRO A 57 -0.88 -14.49 -4.47
C PRO A 57 -1.05 -14.81 -5.96
N LYS A 58 -2.11 -15.54 -6.32
CA LYS A 58 -2.37 -15.95 -7.71
C LYS A 58 -2.65 -14.77 -8.65
N PHE A 59 -3.12 -13.64 -8.09
CA PHE A 59 -3.50 -12.45 -8.84
C PHE A 59 -2.60 -11.25 -8.55
N SER A 60 -1.51 -11.48 -7.80
CA SER A 60 -0.57 -10.45 -7.37
C SER A 60 0.82 -10.70 -7.97
N SER A 61 1.57 -9.63 -8.23
CA SER A 61 2.87 -9.71 -8.88
C SER A 61 3.82 -8.59 -8.47
N ILE A 62 5.11 -8.90 -8.55
CA ILE A 62 6.23 -7.97 -8.38
C ILE A 62 7.15 -8.15 -9.59
N VAL A 63 7.52 -7.05 -10.22
CA VAL A 63 8.47 -7.00 -11.33
C VAL A 63 9.60 -6.06 -10.92
N VAL A 64 10.84 -6.56 -10.97
CA VAL A 64 12.04 -5.78 -10.65
C VAL A 64 12.85 -5.61 -11.93
N GLN A 65 13.13 -4.38 -12.33
CA GLN A 65 13.87 -4.09 -13.56
C GLN A 65 15.12 -3.26 -13.28
N ASP A 66 16.18 -3.50 -14.06
CA ASP A 66 17.33 -2.60 -14.11
C ASP A 66 17.00 -1.33 -14.93
N ALA A 67 17.97 -0.41 -15.00
CA ALA A 67 17.82 0.84 -15.78
C ALA A 67 17.60 0.63 -17.30
N LYS A 68 17.83 -0.57 -17.82
CA LYS A 68 17.57 -0.94 -19.23
C LYS A 68 16.20 -1.61 -19.43
N GLY A 69 15.42 -1.78 -18.36
CA GLY A 69 14.15 -2.51 -18.38
C GLY A 69 14.30 -4.02 -18.31
N THR A 70 15.50 -4.54 -18.06
CA THR A 70 15.75 -5.99 -17.96
C THR A 70 15.13 -6.54 -16.68
N ALA A 71 14.32 -7.59 -16.80
CA ALA A 71 13.73 -8.26 -15.63
C ALA A 71 14.79 -9.00 -14.79
N MET A 72 14.82 -8.67 -13.50
CA MET A 72 15.77 -9.18 -12.52
C MET A 72 15.16 -10.15 -11.53
N GLN A 73 13.83 -10.26 -11.47
CA GLN A 73 13.14 -11.25 -10.63
C GLN A 73 13.37 -12.69 -11.09
N ILE A 74 13.29 -13.62 -10.14
CA ILE A 74 13.36 -15.08 -10.34
C ILE A 74 12.03 -15.69 -9.93
N GLY A 75 11.36 -16.36 -10.86
CA GLY A 75 10.10 -17.06 -10.59
C GLY A 75 8.91 -16.12 -10.41
N LYS A 76 7.95 -16.54 -9.58
CA LYS A 76 6.74 -15.78 -9.24
C LYS A 76 6.87 -15.16 -7.85
N ALA A 77 6.10 -14.12 -7.59
CA ALA A 77 5.98 -13.57 -6.25
C ALA A 77 5.22 -14.55 -5.35
N GLU A 78 5.62 -14.61 -4.09
CA GLU A 78 5.07 -15.53 -3.09
C GLU A 78 4.69 -14.75 -1.83
N VAL A 79 3.61 -15.15 -1.18
CA VAL A 79 3.26 -14.62 0.13
C VAL A 79 4.13 -15.29 1.20
N ALA A 80 4.59 -14.53 2.18
CA ALA A 80 5.36 -15.07 3.29
C ALA A 80 4.50 -16.01 4.16
N ALA A 81 5.09 -17.10 4.63
CA ALA A 81 4.37 -18.13 5.39
C ALA A 81 3.81 -17.61 6.73
N ASP A 82 4.43 -16.57 7.29
CA ASP A 82 4.11 -15.94 8.57
C ASP A 82 3.30 -14.65 8.44
N ASN A 83 3.11 -14.12 7.23
CA ASN A 83 2.38 -12.87 7.01
C ASN A 83 1.71 -12.83 5.63
N ALA A 84 0.38 -12.92 5.62
CA ALA A 84 -0.44 -12.92 4.41
C ALA A 84 -0.45 -11.57 3.65
N ALA A 85 -0.02 -10.49 4.29
CA ALA A 85 0.14 -9.16 3.70
C ALA A 85 1.58 -8.89 3.23
N ASN A 86 2.49 -9.85 3.34
CA ASN A 86 3.86 -9.73 2.85
C ASN A 86 4.04 -10.52 1.56
N LEU A 87 4.21 -9.82 0.44
CA LEU A 87 4.53 -10.40 -0.85
C LEU A 87 6.02 -10.21 -1.14
N LYS A 88 6.71 -11.30 -1.48
CA LYS A 88 8.16 -11.28 -1.73
C LYS A 88 8.50 -11.92 -3.07
N ILE A 89 9.63 -11.50 -3.63
CA ILE A 89 10.20 -12.09 -4.83
C ILE A 89 11.72 -12.13 -4.78
N LYS A 90 12.30 -13.26 -5.18
CA LYS A 90 13.75 -13.41 -5.32
C LYS A 90 14.25 -12.65 -6.53
N VAL A 91 15.47 -12.13 -6.47
CA VAL A 91 16.13 -11.46 -7.59
C VAL A 91 17.46 -12.15 -7.92
N LYS A 92 17.88 -12.00 -9.18
CA LYS A 92 19.25 -12.32 -9.62
C LYS A 92 20.25 -11.45 -8.85
N PRO A 93 21.55 -11.83 -8.80
CA PRO A 93 22.59 -10.93 -8.29
C PRO A 93 22.52 -9.56 -8.97
N LEU A 94 22.43 -8.50 -8.17
CA LEU A 94 22.30 -7.13 -8.66
C LEU A 94 23.67 -6.45 -8.67
N THR A 95 24.02 -5.80 -9.79
CA THR A 95 25.19 -4.92 -9.86
C THR A 95 24.82 -3.52 -9.37
N PRO A 96 25.80 -2.66 -9.02
CA PRO A 96 25.53 -1.27 -8.68
C PRO A 96 24.70 -0.56 -9.77
N GLY A 97 23.69 0.21 -9.36
CA GLY A 97 22.74 0.86 -10.26
C GLY A 97 21.35 1.06 -9.66
N VAL A 98 20.50 1.76 -10.40
CA VAL A 98 19.09 1.99 -10.03
C VAL A 98 18.22 0.85 -10.53
N TYR A 99 17.31 0.39 -9.69
CA TYR A 99 16.31 -0.63 -9.99
C TYR A 99 14.91 -0.09 -9.75
N SER A 100 13.98 -0.41 -10.65
CA SER A 100 12.56 -0.12 -10.47
C SER A 100 11.82 -1.37 -10.00
N VAL A 101 10.88 -1.18 -9.08
CA VAL A 101 9.99 -2.20 -8.56
C VAL A 101 8.57 -1.79 -8.91
N THR A 102 7.93 -2.55 -9.79
CA THR A 102 6.52 -2.39 -10.12
C THR A 102 5.72 -3.52 -9.50
N TRP A 103 4.63 -3.19 -8.83
CA TRP A 103 3.77 -4.17 -8.17
C TRP A 103 2.31 -3.97 -8.56
N LYS A 104 1.57 -5.08 -8.58
CA LYS A 104 0.12 -5.13 -8.76
C LYS A 104 -0.41 -6.17 -7.79
N ILE A 105 -1.42 -5.85 -7.01
CA ILE A 105 -2.01 -6.80 -6.07
C ILE A 105 -3.53 -6.86 -6.23
N LEU A 106 -4.08 -8.00 -5.82
CA LEU A 106 -5.49 -8.14 -5.46
C LEU A 106 -5.53 -8.42 -3.96
N SER A 107 -6.12 -7.52 -3.17
CA SER A 107 -6.35 -7.78 -1.75
C SER A 107 -7.51 -8.77 -1.56
N VAL A 108 -7.54 -9.44 -0.41
CA VAL A 108 -8.63 -10.38 -0.05
C VAL A 108 -10.00 -9.71 0.04
N ASP A 109 -10.04 -8.37 0.15
CA ASP A 109 -11.25 -7.54 0.07
C ASP A 109 -11.75 -7.26 -1.37
N THR A 110 -11.13 -7.91 -2.37
CA THR A 110 -11.44 -7.85 -3.81
C THR A 110 -10.97 -6.60 -4.57
N HIS A 111 -10.19 -5.70 -3.96
CA HIS A 111 -9.67 -4.52 -4.63
C HIS A 111 -8.33 -4.74 -5.32
N ARG A 112 -8.16 -4.10 -6.47
CA ARG A 112 -6.89 -4.09 -7.20
C ARG A 112 -6.18 -2.77 -7.01
N THR A 113 -4.95 -2.82 -6.54
CA THR A 113 -4.06 -1.67 -6.45
C THR A 113 -2.73 -1.97 -7.14
N GLN A 114 -2.02 -0.91 -7.53
CA GLN A 114 -0.73 -1.03 -8.17
C GLN A 114 0.14 0.19 -7.85
N GLY A 115 1.43 0.03 -8.02
CA GLY A 115 2.38 1.12 -7.83
C GLY A 115 3.75 0.80 -8.37
N THR A 116 4.62 1.80 -8.31
CA THR A 116 6.01 1.69 -8.71
C THR A 116 6.88 2.52 -7.78
N PHE A 117 8.09 2.03 -7.50
CA PHE A 117 9.12 2.78 -6.79
C PHE A 117 10.50 2.34 -7.27
N SER A 118 11.56 3.00 -6.80
CA SER A 118 12.93 2.62 -7.10
C SER A 118 13.77 2.44 -5.84
N PHE A 119 14.88 1.70 -5.96
CA PHE A 119 15.97 1.67 -5.01
C PHE A 119 17.30 1.64 -5.77
N THR A 120 18.39 2.00 -5.09
CA THR A 120 19.73 2.03 -5.64
C THR A 120 20.58 0.95 -4.99
N VAL A 121 21.30 0.17 -5.80
CA VAL A 121 22.36 -0.71 -5.31
C VAL A 121 23.69 0.03 -5.38
N SER A 122 24.40 0.08 -4.27
CA SER A 122 25.79 0.53 -4.19
C SER A 122 26.66 -0.55 -3.53
N PRO A 123 28.00 -0.52 -3.73
CA PRO A 123 28.94 -1.31 -2.95
C PRO A 123 28.78 -1.11 -1.43
#